data_AF-A0A951UEU4-F1
#
_entry.id   AF-A0A951UEU4-F1
#
_cell.length_a   1.000
_cell.length_b   1.000
_cell.length_c   1.000
_cell.angle_alpha   90.00
_cell.angle_beta   90.00
_cell.angle_gamma   90.00
#
_symmetry.space_group_name_H-M   'P 1'
#
loop_
_entity.id
_entity.type
_entity.pdbx_description
1 polymer ?
#
loop_
_entity_poly.entity_id
_entity_poly.type
_entity_poly.pdbx_seq_one_letter_code
_entity_poly.pdbx_strand_id
1 'polypeptide(L)' 'MNYPPNLHIHTPLITSIAERDWKAMTELFDREDGDEIEADIHTNLLLMTPEPCWGDDPFEFLREYL' A
#
# COMPACT_ATOMS: atom_id res chain seq x y z
N MET A 1 -0.14 5.82 -49.58
CA MET A 1 0.38 6.13 -48.23
C MET A 1 0.65 4.81 -47.53
N ASN A 2 1.90 4.34 -47.53
CA ASN A 2 2.29 3.15 -46.77
C ASN A 2 2.54 3.59 -45.32
N TYR A 3 1.63 3.21 -44.42
CA TYR A 3 1.90 3.28 -42.99
C TYR A 3 3.02 2.28 -42.66
N PRO A 4 3.99 2.63 -41.80
CA PRO A 4 4.99 1.66 -41.39
C PRO A 4 4.27 0.54 -40.62
N PRO A 5 4.70 -0.72 -40.77
CA PRO A 5 4.15 -1.80 -39.98
C PRO A 5 4.36 -1.44 -38.52
N ASN A 6 3.31 -1.55 -37.71
CA ASN A 6 3.34 -1.34 -36.27
C ASN A 6 4.66 -1.89 -35.72
N LEU A 7 5.57 -0.98 -35.39
CA LEU A 7 6.71 -1.32 -34.56
C LEU A 7 6.04 -1.75 -33.26
N HIS A 8 5.87 -3.06 -33.10
CA HIS A 8 5.75 -3.65 -31.79
C HIS A 8 7.07 -3.27 -31.13
N ILE A 9 7.08 -2.09 -30.51
CA ILE A 9 8.08 -1.70 -29.54
C ILE A 9 7.81 -2.68 -28.40
N HIS A 10 8.31 -3.91 -28.54
CA HIS A 10 8.58 -4.76 -27.39
C HIS A 10 9.65 -4.00 -26.65
N THR A 11 9.23 -3.09 -25.80
CA THR A 11 10.12 -2.22 -25.03
C THR A 11 10.74 -3.13 -23.97
N PRO A 12 12.03 -3.49 -24.06
CA PRO A 12 12.73 -4.19 -22.97
C PRO A 12 12.68 -3.39 -21.65
N LEU A 13 12.33 -2.11 -21.74
CA LEU A 13 12.07 -1.21 -20.61
C LEU A 13 10.80 -1.57 -19.81
N ILE A 14 9.76 -2.13 -20.45
CA ILE A 14 8.50 -2.49 -19.75
C ILE A 14 8.69 -3.77 -18.94
N THR A 15 9.43 -4.74 -19.49
CA THR A 15 9.77 -5.98 -18.77
C THR A 15 10.61 -5.69 -17.52
N SER A 16 11.57 -4.75 -17.61
CA SER A 16 12.37 -4.36 -16.43
C SER A 16 11.55 -3.62 -15.37
N ILE A 17 10.52 -2.87 -15.76
CA ILE A 17 9.62 -2.19 -14.82
C ILE A 17 8.72 -3.21 -14.13
N ALA A 18 8.15 -4.15 -14.88
CA ALA A 18 7.29 -5.18 -14.32
C ALA A 18 8.05 -6.08 -13.32
N GLU A 19 9.29 -6.47 -13.63
CA GLU A 19 10.15 -7.25 -12.71
C GLU A 19 10.52 -6.46 -11.46
N ARG A 20 10.84 -5.16 -11.60
CA ARG A 20 11.10 -4.27 -10.47
C ARG A 20 9.87 -4.16 -9.57
N ASP A 21 8.70 -3.92 -10.16
CA ASP A 21 7.46 -3.72 -9.42
C ASP A 21 7.03 -5.04 -8.75
N TRP A 22 7.19 -6.17 -9.43
CA TRP A 22 6.94 -7.49 -8.86
C TRP A 22 7.84 -7.76 -7.64
N LYS A 23 9.15 -7.49 -7.77
CA LYS A 23 10.10 -7.62 -6.67
C LYS A 23 9.70 -6.74 -5.48
N ALA A 24 9.35 -5.47 -5.73
CA ALA A 24 8.91 -4.57 -4.68
C ALA A 24 7.62 -5.05 -4.00
N MET A 25 6.67 -5.60 -4.76
CA MET A 25 5.46 -6.19 -4.19
C MET A 25 5.77 -7.43 -3.34
N THR A 26 6.64 -8.33 -3.80
CA THR A 26 7.08 -9.47 -2.99
C THR A 26 7.74 -8.99 -1.69
N GLU A 27 8.65 -8.03 -1.74
CA GLU A 27 9.28 -7.48 -0.54
C GLU A 27 8.28 -6.80 0.42
N LEU A 28 7.19 -6.22 -0.09
CA LEU A 28 6.16 -5.59 0.73
C LEU A 28 5.19 -6.59 1.37
N PHE A 29 4.85 -7.67 0.66
CA PHE A 29 3.77 -8.58 1.04
C PHE A 29 4.26 -9.96 1.54
N ASP A 30 5.49 -10.37 1.23
CA ASP A 30 6.13 -11.60 1.72
C ASP A 30 7.01 -11.31 2.95
N ARG A 31 6.44 -10.54 3.87
CA ARG A 31 7.12 -10.10 5.09
C ARG A 31 6.76 -11.02 6.24
N GLU A 32 7.78 -11.56 6.90
CA GLU A 32 7.62 -12.41 8.08
C GLU A 32 7.63 -11.61 9.40
N ASP A 33 7.94 -10.31 9.35
CA ASP A 33 8.07 -9.41 10.51
C ASP A 33 6.76 -8.72 10.93
N GLY A 34 5.61 -9.14 10.38
CA GLY A 34 4.30 -8.55 10.66
C GLY A 34 3.94 -8.56 12.15
N ASP A 35 4.15 -9.70 12.83
CA ASP A 35 3.82 -9.87 14.25
C ASP A 35 4.69 -8.96 15.14
N GLU A 36 5.95 -8.74 14.78
CA GLU A 36 6.87 -7.84 15.51
C GLU A 36 6.44 -6.39 15.38
N ILE A 37 6.04 -5.98 14.17
CA ILE A 37 5.51 -4.62 13.90
C ILE A 37 4.21 -4.40 14.66
N GLU A 38 3.30 -5.38 14.67
CA GLU A 38 2.05 -5.28 15.43
C GLU A 38 2.33 -5.10 16.93
N ALA A 39 3.24 -5.90 17.49
CA ALA A 39 3.62 -5.82 18.89
C ALA A 39 4.26 -4.46 19.25
N ASP A 40 5.12 -3.93 18.38
CA ASP A 40 5.73 -2.61 18.56
C ASP A 40 4.68 -1.49 18.50
N ILE A 41 3.80 -1.51 17.49
CA ILE A 41 2.69 -0.55 17.37
C ILE A 41 1.82 -0.58 18.63
N HIS A 42 1.41 -1.76 19.07
CA HIS A 42 0.56 -1.91 20.25
C HIS A 42 1.26 -1.39 21.51
N THR A 43 2.55 -1.67 21.67
CA THR A 43 3.35 -1.16 22.79
C THR A 43 3.40 0.36 22.79
N ASN A 44 3.63 0.98 21.63
CA ASN A 44 3.67 2.43 21.50
C ASN A 44 2.31 3.07 21.76
N LEU A 45 1.23 2.50 21.24
CA LEU A 45 -0.14 2.98 21.48
C LEU A 45 -0.50 2.97 22.97
N LEU A 46 -0.10 1.93 23.72
CA LEU A 46 -0.30 1.87 25.18
C LEU A 46 0.43 2.98 25.94
N LEU A 47 1.53 3.50 25.38
CA LEU A 47 2.29 4.60 25.98
C LEU A 47 1.72 5.98 25.63
N MET A 48 0.80 6.07 24.66
CA MET A 48 0.14 7.32 24.31
C MET A 48 -1.00 7.62 25.30
N THR A 49 -0.77 8.61 26.18
CA THR A 49 -1.81 9.18 27.05
C THR A 49 -2.02 10.66 26.69
N PRO A 50 -3.25 11.12 26.43
CA PRO A 50 -4.51 10.38 26.50
C PRO A 50 -4.63 9.32 25.40
N GLU A 51 -5.49 8.33 25.63
CA GLU A 51 -5.79 7.30 24.64
C GLU A 51 -6.26 7.97 23.35
N PRO A 52 -5.63 7.68 22.20
CA PRO A 52 -6.02 8.32 20.95
C PRO A 52 -7.41 7.82 20.49
N CYS A 53 -8.21 8.72 19.91
CA CYS A 53 -9.63 8.52 19.62
C CYS A 53 -9.92 7.64 18.39
N TRP A 54 -9.20 6.53 18.20
CA TRP A 54 -9.32 5.66 17.02
C TRP A 54 -10.64 4.86 16.97
N GLY A 55 -11.36 4.76 18.08
CA GLY A 55 -12.62 4.03 18.20
C GLY A 55 -13.88 4.85 17.90
N ASP A 56 -13.78 6.18 17.90
CA ASP A 56 -14.89 7.05 17.55
C ASP A 56 -14.88 7.22 16.03
N ASP A 57 -15.98 6.87 15.35
CA ASP A 57 -16.13 7.18 13.94
C ASP A 57 -16.14 8.71 13.80
N PRO A 58 -15.12 9.34 13.19
CA PRO A 58 -15.08 10.80 13.07
C PRO A 58 -16.23 11.33 12.22
N PHE A 59 -16.92 10.46 11.49
CA PHE A 59 -18.08 10.74 10.66
C PHE A 59 -19.40 10.31 11.31
N GLU A 60 -19.41 9.90 12.58
CA GLU A 60 -20.63 9.51 13.29
C GLU A 60 -21.72 10.60 13.20
N PHE A 61 -21.30 11.87 13.25
CA PHE A 61 -22.16 13.05 13.10
C PHE A 61 -22.86 13.12 11.73
N LEU A 62 -22.27 12.57 10.66
CA LEU A 62 -22.84 12.62 9.30
C LEU A 62 -24.10 11.76 9.17
N ARG A 63 -24.31 10.78 10.06
CA ARG A 63 -25.52 9.95 10.06
C ARG A 63 -26.81 10.75 10.32
N GLU A 64 -26.71 11.95 10.90
CA GLU A 64 -27.87 12.83 11.10
C GLU A 64 -28.23 13.64 9.83
N TYR A 65 -27.36 13.64 8.82
CA TYR A 65 -27.49 14.47 7.61
C TYR A 65 -27.72 13.65 6.31
N LEU A 66 -27.58 12.32 6.36
CA LEU A 66 -27.78 11.38 5.25
C LEU A 66 -29.02 10.50 5.50
#